data_AF-A0A1F8L2R8-F1
#
_entry.id   AF-A0A1F8L2R8-F1
#
_cell.length_a   1.000
_cell.length_b   1.000
_cell.length_c   1.000
_cell.angle_alpha   90.00
_cell.angle_beta   90.00
_cell.angle_gamma   90.00
#
_symmetry.space_group_name_H-M   'P 1'
#
loop_
_entity.id
_entity.type
_entity.pdbx_description
1 polymer ?
#
loop_
_entity_poly.entity_id
_entity_poly.type
_entity_poly.pdbx_seq_one_letter_code
_entity_poly.pdbx_strand_id
1 'polypeptide(L)'
;MGTPWPPRGPDDLNDDKRARIRRDVLAGIRPRGPRLGDHAFAVLTVLAAPAPHIVRALVSLGLVATVVASATVASADALPDEPLYGVKLASEQVRLRLAVTPVDRAAVRLSMAEHRLAEAERLALAGREPEALFATSAYGTHLAQAAAELARIERLEVEGPTLVQRLKERLLDQQQRAADVAAHLASDPASARSAPLFESVASAAPQGTGGTLSERIAEHAASVTDQVAAVAEQRAQEQPAEPVEPAVAAAEAEPSAAPVAAARVDPAKPAAAEAPRPEPRRPEAVGAVTLPEPTTAAEPASGDDRAREAERRQQDAARQAAERGAAEREAERKRAETARQAEDAGDFQKKLAELRRKFLAALEQIKQKQREAHDAADTAKERGKKTPSPAPDKKGR
;
A
#
# COMPACT_ATOMS: atom_id res chain seq x y z
N MET A 1 61.99 59.75 28.27
CA MET A 1 62.47 59.08 27.04
C MET A 1 62.57 57.59 27.37
N GLY A 2 61.89 56.63 26.76
CA GLY A 2 60.89 56.61 25.69
C GLY A 2 59.92 55.45 25.94
N THR A 3 58.68 55.61 25.50
CA THR A 3 57.62 54.60 25.65
C THR A 3 57.89 53.42 24.70
N PRO A 4 57.81 52.17 25.17
CA PRO A 4 57.97 51.00 24.32
C PRO A 4 56.81 50.92 23.30
N TRP A 5 57.18 50.63 22.05
CA TRP A 5 56.28 50.49 20.91
C TRP A 5 55.26 49.37 21.09
N PRO A 6 54.03 49.49 20.54
CA PRO A 6 53.07 48.40 20.52
C PRO A 6 53.54 47.26 19.58
N PRO A 7 53.24 45.99 19.90
CA PRO A 7 53.60 44.85 19.06
C PRO A 7 52.92 44.94 17.69
N ARG A 8 53.73 44.65 16.67
CA ARG A 8 53.39 44.64 15.24
C ARG A 8 52.78 43.30 14.84
N GLY A 9 51.73 43.35 14.04
CA GLY A 9 51.45 42.35 12.99
C GLY A 9 50.59 41.14 13.41
N PRO A 10 49.60 40.74 12.58
CA PRO A 10 48.72 39.59 12.83
C PRO A 10 49.39 38.21 12.73
N ASP A 11 50.72 38.16 12.66
CA ASP A 11 51.48 36.91 12.49
C ASP A 11 51.76 36.17 13.80
N ASP A 12 51.57 36.80 14.96
CA ASP A 12 51.72 36.16 16.28
C ASP A 12 50.51 35.31 16.72
N LEU A 13 49.54 35.08 15.83
CA LEU A 13 48.52 34.05 16.09
C LEU A 13 49.13 32.67 15.90
N ASN A 14 49.52 32.07 17.03
CA ASN A 14 49.85 30.65 17.20
C ASN A 14 48.88 29.77 16.37
N ASP A 15 49.42 28.76 15.70
CA ASP A 15 48.69 27.87 14.78
C ASP A 15 47.44 27.25 15.43
N ASP A 16 47.48 27.00 16.74
CA ASP A 16 46.33 26.52 17.51
C ASP A 16 45.15 27.51 17.50
N LYS A 17 45.42 28.82 17.58
CA LYS A 17 44.38 29.84 17.50
C LYS A 17 43.82 29.95 16.09
N ARG A 18 44.66 29.85 15.05
CA ARG A 18 44.18 29.80 13.66
C ARG A 18 43.33 28.56 13.40
N ALA A 19 43.72 27.40 13.92
CA ALA A 19 42.95 26.17 13.79
C ALA A 19 41.57 26.25 14.44
N ARG A 20 41.46 26.88 15.63
CA ARG A 20 40.18 27.13 16.30
C ARG A 20 39.29 28.08 15.50
N ILE A 21 39.83 29.23 15.06
CA ILE A 21 39.08 30.20 14.25
C ILE A 21 38.59 29.54 12.95
N ARG A 22 39.43 28.74 12.29
CA ARG A 22 39.05 28.03 11.06
C ARG A 22 37.95 27.00 11.31
N ARG A 23 38.00 26.27 12.42
CA ARG A 23 36.97 25.29 12.80
C ARG A 23 35.63 25.98 13.12
N ASP A 24 35.66 27.11 13.82
CA ASP A 24 34.45 27.87 14.17
C ASP A 24 33.81 28.52 12.94
N VAL A 25 34.63 29.09 12.03
CA VAL A 25 34.14 29.67 10.77
C VAL A 25 33.58 28.58 9.85
N LEU A 26 34.26 27.43 9.72
CA LEU A 26 33.75 26.32 8.90
C LEU A 26 32.53 25.63 9.52
N ALA A 27 32.37 25.63 10.85
CA ALA A 27 31.16 25.16 11.51
C ALA A 27 29.95 26.07 11.23
N GLY A 28 30.18 27.38 11.11
CA GLY A 28 29.13 28.37 10.76
C GLY A 28 28.65 28.30 9.31
N ILE A 29 29.48 27.77 8.38
CA ILE A 29 29.16 27.68 6.94
C ILE A 29 28.58 26.30 6.57
N ARG A 30 28.22 25.45 7.54
CA ARG A 30 27.50 24.20 7.21
C ARG A 30 26.22 24.57 6.44
N PRO A 31 26.08 24.16 5.17
CA PRO A 31 24.87 24.45 4.41
C PRO A 31 23.71 23.88 5.21
N ARG A 32 22.76 24.74 5.58
CA ARG A 32 21.51 24.28 6.18
C ARG A 32 20.92 23.28 5.18
N GLY A 33 20.78 22.03 5.60
CA GLY A 33 20.19 20.99 4.78
C GLY A 33 18.83 21.47 4.27
N PRO A 34 18.48 21.15 3.01
CA PRO A 34 17.25 21.62 2.40
C PRO A 34 16.08 21.24 3.30
N ARG A 35 15.32 22.24 3.75
CA ARG A 35 14.12 22.02 4.55
C ARG A 35 12.98 21.70 3.59
N LEU A 36 11.95 20.99 4.06
CA LEU A 36 10.73 20.72 3.27
C LEU A 36 10.12 22.00 2.67
N GLY A 37 10.27 23.15 3.34
CA GLY A 37 9.83 24.46 2.83
C GLY A 37 10.60 24.95 1.59
N ASP A 38 11.89 24.62 1.46
CA ASP A 38 12.71 25.04 0.32
C ASP A 38 12.29 24.28 -0.96
N HIS A 39 11.88 23.02 -0.81
CA HIS A 39 11.33 22.23 -1.92
C HIS A 39 9.94 22.74 -2.35
N ALA A 40 9.09 23.13 -1.40
CA ALA A 40 7.78 23.70 -1.72
C ALA A 40 7.93 25.03 -2.48
N PHE A 41 8.88 25.88 -2.08
CA PHE A 41 9.13 27.17 -2.75
C PHE A 41 9.72 26.98 -4.15
N ALA A 42 10.62 26.01 -4.34
CA ALA A 42 11.16 25.68 -5.67
C ALA A 42 10.05 25.24 -6.65
N VAL A 43 9.12 24.38 -6.21
CA VAL A 43 7.96 23.96 -7.02
C VAL A 43 7.06 25.16 -7.37
N LEU A 44 6.82 26.06 -6.41
CA LEU A 44 6.05 27.29 -6.61
C LEU A 44 6.71 28.24 -7.63
N THR A 45 8.04 28.40 -7.60
CA THR A 45 8.75 29.23 -8.59
C THR A 45 8.73 28.65 -10.00
N VAL A 46 8.78 27.33 -10.15
CA VAL A 46 8.60 26.66 -11.46
C VAL A 46 7.17 26.83 -11.99
N LEU A 47 6.16 26.86 -11.11
CA LEU A 47 4.78 27.20 -11.50
C LEU A 47 4.59 28.67 -11.89
N ALA A 48 5.31 29.59 -11.24
CA ALA A 48 5.18 31.03 -11.43
C ALA A 48 5.85 31.56 -12.71
N ALA A 49 6.81 30.82 -13.29
CA ALA A 49 7.42 31.20 -14.56
C ALA A 49 6.38 31.17 -15.71
N PRO A 50 6.48 32.05 -16.73
CA PRO A 50 5.62 32.06 -17.91
C PRO A 50 5.98 30.89 -18.85
N ALA A 51 5.80 29.67 -18.36
CA ALA A 51 5.94 28.47 -19.15
C ALA A 51 4.67 28.24 -19.98
N PRO A 52 4.78 27.73 -21.22
CA PRO A 52 3.61 27.38 -22.03
C PRO A 52 2.70 26.40 -21.27
N HIS A 53 1.39 26.55 -21.41
CA HIS A 53 0.36 25.82 -20.65
C HIS A 53 0.57 24.29 -20.62
N ILE A 54 1.18 23.73 -21.66
CA ILE A 54 1.53 22.31 -21.76
C ILE A 54 2.51 21.88 -20.66
N VAL A 55 3.53 22.69 -20.36
CA VAL A 55 4.51 22.37 -19.31
C VAL A 55 3.86 22.44 -17.94
N ARG A 56 2.99 23.43 -17.68
CA ARG A 56 2.21 23.51 -16.44
C ARG A 56 1.27 22.31 -16.29
N ALA A 57 0.59 21.90 -17.36
CA ALA A 57 -0.26 20.71 -17.34
C ALA A 57 0.55 19.44 -17.04
N LEU A 58 1.73 19.28 -17.63
CA LEU A 58 2.61 18.14 -17.38
C LEU A 58 3.20 18.13 -15.96
N VAL A 59 3.60 19.28 -15.43
CA VAL A 59 4.12 19.39 -14.05
C VAL A 59 3.01 19.14 -13.04
N SER A 60 1.82 19.72 -13.23
CA SER A 60 0.66 19.46 -12.37
C SER A 60 0.25 17.98 -12.44
N LEU A 61 0.24 17.39 -13.62
CA LEU A 61 -0.03 15.96 -13.80
C LEU A 61 1.03 15.09 -13.10
N GLY A 62 2.30 15.46 -13.23
CA GLY A 62 3.41 14.78 -12.56
C GLY A 62 3.34 14.88 -11.03
N LEU A 63 2.96 16.05 -10.51
CA LEU A 63 2.77 16.28 -9.07
C LEU A 63 1.57 15.49 -8.53
N VAL A 64 0.44 15.53 -9.24
CA VAL A 64 -0.73 14.70 -8.91
C VAL A 64 -0.35 13.21 -8.95
N ALA A 65 0.38 12.78 -9.98
CA ALA A 65 0.84 11.39 -10.08
C ALA A 65 1.78 10.99 -8.94
N THR A 66 2.67 11.89 -8.48
CA THR A 66 3.55 11.62 -7.34
C THR A 66 2.79 11.57 -6.02
N VAL A 67 1.89 12.53 -5.77
CA VAL A 67 1.05 12.54 -4.57
C VAL A 67 0.18 11.28 -4.52
N VAL A 68 -0.45 10.93 -5.63
CA VAL A 68 -1.23 9.68 -5.77
C VAL A 68 -0.34 8.46 -5.53
N ALA A 69 0.86 8.41 -6.10
CA ALA A 69 1.78 7.29 -5.88
C ALA A 69 2.19 7.14 -4.40
N SER A 70 2.53 8.23 -3.70
CA SER A 70 2.84 8.18 -2.27
C SER A 70 1.62 7.82 -1.41
N ALA A 71 0.44 8.33 -1.75
CA ALA A 71 -0.80 7.98 -1.05
C ALA A 71 -1.16 6.50 -1.25
N THR A 72 -0.86 5.91 -2.42
CA THR A 72 -1.17 4.50 -2.68
C THR A 72 -0.40 3.51 -1.81
N VAL A 73 0.80 3.87 -1.33
CA VAL A 73 1.57 3.00 -0.43
C VAL A 73 0.95 3.01 0.96
N ALA A 74 0.59 4.19 1.48
CA ALA A 74 -0.06 4.29 2.78
C ALA A 74 -1.50 3.75 2.77
N SER A 75 -2.23 3.89 1.66
CA SER A 75 -3.60 3.40 1.54
C SER A 75 -3.72 1.93 1.19
N ALA A 76 -2.61 1.25 0.85
CA ALA A 76 -2.64 -0.17 0.48
C ALA A 76 -3.20 -1.02 1.64
N ASP A 77 -2.88 -0.63 2.87
CA ASP A 77 -3.29 -1.33 4.08
C ASP A 77 -4.59 -0.80 4.70
N ALA A 78 -5.17 0.27 4.17
CA ALA A 78 -6.36 0.89 4.75
C ALA A 78 -7.55 -0.07 4.80
N LEU A 79 -8.17 -0.17 5.98
CA LEU A 79 -9.43 -0.89 6.23
C LEU A 79 -10.65 -0.03 5.87
N PRO A 80 -11.87 -0.60 5.73
CA PRO A 80 -13.07 0.11 5.27
C PRO A 80 -13.43 1.40 6.02
N ASP A 81 -13.10 1.49 7.31
CA ASP A 81 -13.40 2.64 8.17
C ASP A 81 -12.32 3.72 8.17
N GLU A 82 -11.20 3.48 7.47
CA GLU A 82 -10.11 4.43 7.44
C GLU A 82 -10.34 5.52 6.37
N PRO A 83 -9.95 6.77 6.65
CA PRO A 83 -10.20 7.89 5.74
C PRO A 83 -9.56 7.72 4.35
N LEU A 84 -8.52 6.87 4.24
CA LEU A 84 -7.84 6.59 2.98
C LEU A 84 -8.47 5.44 2.17
N TYR A 85 -9.50 4.78 2.69
CA TYR A 85 -10.13 3.65 2.00
C TYR A 85 -10.79 4.04 0.67
N GLY A 86 -11.42 5.22 0.61
CA GLY A 86 -11.96 5.76 -0.64
C GLY A 86 -10.88 5.96 -1.72
N VAL A 87 -9.65 6.30 -1.31
CA VAL A 87 -8.50 6.45 -2.21
C VAL A 87 -8.05 5.08 -2.73
N LYS A 88 -8.05 4.04 -1.88
CA LYS A 88 -7.77 2.65 -2.28
C LYS A 88 -8.73 2.19 -3.37
N LEU A 89 -10.04 2.33 -3.15
CA LEU A 89 -11.08 1.98 -4.14
C LEU A 89 -10.94 2.75 -5.44
N ALA A 90 -10.68 4.07 -5.37
CA ALA A 90 -10.46 4.88 -6.56
C ALA A 90 -9.23 4.41 -7.35
N SER A 91 -8.14 4.09 -6.66
CA SER A 91 -6.90 3.59 -7.29
C SER A 91 -7.11 2.23 -7.97
N GLU A 92 -7.90 1.35 -7.34
CA GLU A 92 -8.31 0.06 -7.90
C GLU A 92 -9.11 0.26 -9.19
N GLN A 93 -10.09 1.15 -9.20
CA GLN A 93 -10.87 1.46 -10.41
C GLN A 93 -10.03 2.07 -11.53
N VAL A 94 -9.07 2.93 -11.20
CA VAL A 94 -8.12 3.46 -12.19
C VAL A 94 -7.28 2.33 -12.79
N ARG A 95 -6.74 1.42 -11.99
CA ARG A 95 -5.99 0.25 -12.48
C ARG A 95 -6.86 -0.62 -13.40
N LEU A 96 -8.12 -0.85 -13.04
CA LEU A 96 -9.05 -1.62 -13.86
C LEU A 96 -9.37 -0.94 -15.20
N ARG A 97 -9.51 0.39 -15.22
CA ARG A 97 -9.71 1.16 -16.47
C ARG A 97 -8.47 1.19 -17.36
N LEU A 98 -7.28 1.14 -16.78
CA LEU A 98 -6.01 1.07 -17.52
C LEU A 98 -5.71 -0.33 -18.07
N ALA A 99 -6.37 -1.38 -17.54
CA ALA A 99 -6.28 -2.74 -18.07
C ALA A 99 -7.11 -2.86 -19.37
N VAL A 100 -6.44 -2.69 -20.51
CA VAL A 100 -7.08 -2.67 -21.83
C VAL A 100 -7.45 -4.08 -22.31
N THR A 101 -6.58 -5.06 -22.05
CA THR A 101 -6.76 -6.43 -22.53
C THR A 101 -7.58 -7.27 -21.54
N PRO A 102 -8.32 -8.30 -22.00
CA PRO A 102 -9.00 -9.24 -21.09
C PRO A 102 -8.03 -9.93 -20.12
N VAL A 103 -6.81 -10.23 -20.58
CA VAL A 103 -5.69 -10.76 -19.78
C VAL A 103 -5.36 -9.82 -18.61
N ASP A 104 -5.11 -8.56 -18.90
CA ASP A 104 -4.77 -7.57 -17.88
C ASP A 104 -5.94 -7.36 -16.90
N ARG A 105 -7.18 -7.35 -17.41
CA ARG A 105 -8.38 -7.23 -16.56
C ARG A 105 -8.54 -8.41 -15.62
N ALA A 106 -8.35 -9.64 -16.10
CA ALA A 106 -8.39 -10.84 -15.27
C ALA A 106 -7.33 -10.76 -14.16
N ALA A 107 -6.10 -10.38 -14.50
CA ALA A 107 -5.00 -10.24 -13.55
C ALA A 107 -5.27 -9.15 -12.49
N VAL A 108 -5.77 -7.99 -12.90
CA VAL A 108 -6.15 -6.90 -11.99
C VAL A 108 -7.28 -7.33 -11.05
N ARG A 109 -8.30 -8.01 -11.56
CA ARG A 109 -9.41 -8.48 -10.72
C ARG A 109 -9.00 -9.56 -9.75
N LEU A 110 -8.13 -10.50 -10.13
CA LEU A 110 -7.57 -11.46 -9.17
C LEU A 110 -6.79 -10.74 -8.07
N SER A 111 -5.96 -9.74 -8.42
CA SER A 111 -5.25 -8.95 -7.41
C SER A 111 -6.20 -8.21 -6.46
N MET A 112 -7.35 -7.72 -6.95
CA MET A 112 -8.38 -7.13 -6.09
C MET A 112 -8.98 -8.19 -5.17
N ALA A 113 -9.30 -9.38 -5.68
CA ALA A 113 -9.81 -10.49 -4.86
C ALA A 113 -8.82 -10.80 -3.73
N GLU A 114 -7.53 -10.96 -4.01
CA GLU A 114 -6.49 -11.19 -3.00
C GLU A 114 -6.45 -10.12 -1.93
N HIS A 115 -6.53 -8.84 -2.31
CA HIS A 115 -6.57 -7.75 -1.35
C HIS A 115 -7.81 -7.84 -0.46
N ARG A 116 -8.98 -8.22 -1.01
CA ARG A 116 -10.20 -8.40 -0.23
C ARG A 116 -10.11 -9.58 0.73
N LEU A 117 -9.49 -10.69 0.33
CA LEU A 117 -9.27 -11.83 1.21
C LEU A 117 -8.31 -11.48 2.37
N ALA A 118 -7.22 -10.76 2.08
CA ALA A 118 -6.29 -10.28 3.10
C ALA A 118 -6.94 -9.23 4.04
N GLU A 119 -7.85 -8.40 3.52
CA GLU A 119 -8.63 -7.47 4.32
C GLU A 119 -9.61 -8.18 5.24
N ALA A 120 -10.33 -9.18 4.71
CA ALA A 120 -11.21 -10.04 5.48
C ALA A 120 -10.44 -10.73 6.63
N GLU A 121 -9.26 -11.28 6.35
CA GLU A 121 -8.41 -11.92 7.36
C GLU A 121 -8.10 -10.95 8.51
N ARG A 122 -7.61 -9.75 8.20
CA ARG A 122 -7.27 -8.76 9.23
C ARG A 122 -8.49 -8.33 10.04
N LEU A 123 -9.65 -8.18 9.40
CA LEU A 123 -10.90 -7.83 10.08
C LEU A 123 -11.37 -8.96 10.99
N ALA A 124 -11.30 -10.20 10.54
CA ALA A 124 -11.66 -11.38 11.34
C ALA A 124 -10.75 -11.55 12.56
N LEU A 125 -9.43 -11.38 12.38
CA LEU A 125 -8.45 -11.40 13.48
C LEU A 125 -8.66 -10.25 14.47
N ALA A 126 -9.19 -9.12 14.01
CA ALA A 126 -9.56 -7.99 14.88
C ALA A 126 -10.93 -8.15 15.54
N GLY A 127 -11.63 -9.28 15.35
CA GLY A 127 -12.99 -9.51 15.88
C GLY A 127 -14.08 -8.70 15.19
N ARG A 128 -13.77 -8.08 14.03
CA ARG A 128 -14.69 -7.27 13.22
C ARG A 128 -15.40 -8.13 12.18
N GLU A 129 -16.23 -9.04 12.69
CA GLU A 129 -16.88 -10.07 11.87
C GLU A 129 -17.79 -9.50 10.75
N PRO A 130 -18.69 -8.52 11.00
CA PRO A 130 -19.56 -7.99 9.94
C PRO A 130 -18.78 -7.44 8.74
N GLU A 131 -17.66 -6.77 9.01
CA GLU A 131 -16.79 -6.21 7.98
C GLU A 131 -15.95 -7.28 7.29
N ALA A 132 -15.51 -8.31 8.03
CA ALA A 132 -14.86 -9.48 7.44
C ALA A 132 -15.79 -10.20 6.46
N LEU A 133 -17.07 -10.35 6.82
CA LEU A 133 -18.10 -10.95 5.96
C LEU A 133 -18.27 -10.14 4.67
N PHE A 134 -18.37 -8.80 4.77
CA PHE A 134 -18.45 -7.92 3.61
C PHE A 134 -17.21 -8.05 2.70
N ALA A 135 -16.01 -8.08 3.29
CA ALA A 135 -14.77 -8.24 2.54
C ALA A 135 -14.69 -9.61 1.84
N THR A 136 -15.12 -10.70 2.47
CA THR A 136 -15.15 -12.04 1.84
C THR A 136 -16.18 -12.12 0.70
N SER A 137 -17.33 -11.44 0.82
CA SER A 137 -18.29 -11.32 -0.29
C SER A 137 -17.69 -10.55 -1.48
N ALA A 138 -16.98 -9.46 -1.22
CA ALA A 138 -16.27 -8.70 -2.24
C ALA A 138 -15.16 -9.53 -2.93
N TYR A 139 -14.47 -10.40 -2.18
CA TYR A 139 -13.53 -11.39 -2.74
C TYR A 139 -14.23 -12.29 -3.78
N GLY A 140 -15.35 -12.94 -3.40
CA GLY A 140 -16.11 -13.80 -4.31
C GLY A 140 -16.55 -13.07 -5.58
N THR A 141 -17.01 -11.82 -5.45
CA THR A 141 -17.40 -10.98 -6.58
C THR A 141 -16.23 -10.70 -7.55
N HIS A 142 -15.08 -10.29 -7.04
CA HIS A 142 -13.91 -10.02 -7.88
C HIS A 142 -13.38 -11.29 -8.56
N LEU A 143 -13.47 -12.43 -7.88
CA LEU A 143 -13.08 -13.72 -8.42
C LEU A 143 -14.00 -14.18 -9.55
N ALA A 144 -15.32 -14.04 -9.38
CA ALA A 144 -16.30 -14.34 -10.44
C ALA A 144 -16.07 -13.46 -11.68
N GLN A 145 -15.80 -12.18 -11.48
CA GLN A 145 -15.50 -11.27 -12.58
C GLN A 145 -14.14 -11.57 -13.24
N ALA A 146 -13.15 -12.05 -12.50
CA ALA A 146 -11.88 -12.51 -13.07
C ALA A 146 -12.10 -13.75 -13.94
N ALA A 147 -12.89 -14.72 -13.46
CA ALA A 147 -13.30 -15.90 -14.22
C ALA A 147 -14.00 -15.53 -15.54
N ALA A 148 -14.90 -14.54 -15.51
CA ALA A 148 -15.58 -14.06 -16.71
C ALA A 148 -14.62 -13.47 -17.77
N GLU A 149 -13.53 -12.81 -17.37
CA GLU A 149 -12.51 -12.34 -18.33
C GLU A 149 -11.65 -13.51 -18.85
N LEU A 150 -11.32 -14.50 -18.01
CA LEU A 150 -10.60 -15.70 -18.46
C LEU A 150 -11.38 -16.48 -19.50
N ALA A 151 -12.69 -16.61 -19.31
CA ALA A 151 -13.57 -17.26 -20.29
C ALA A 151 -13.52 -16.56 -21.65
N ARG A 152 -13.28 -15.24 -21.70
CA ARG A 152 -13.08 -14.50 -22.95
C ARG A 152 -11.73 -14.80 -23.58
N ILE A 153 -10.68 -14.95 -22.77
CA ILE A 153 -9.31 -15.27 -23.25
C ILE A 153 -9.28 -16.68 -23.84
N GLU A 154 -9.88 -17.65 -23.15
CA GLU A 154 -9.95 -19.05 -23.62
C GLU A 154 -10.62 -19.15 -25.00
N ARG A 155 -11.66 -18.35 -25.25
CA ARG A 155 -12.34 -18.29 -26.57
C ARG A 155 -11.49 -17.68 -27.68
N LEU A 156 -10.48 -16.88 -27.34
CA LEU A 156 -9.64 -16.17 -28.30
C LEU A 156 -8.35 -16.94 -28.65
N GLU A 157 -8.06 -18.06 -27.98
CA GLU A 157 -6.88 -18.93 -28.20
C GLU A 157 -5.50 -18.23 -28.18
N VAL A 158 -5.39 -17.01 -27.62
CA VAL A 158 -4.14 -16.25 -27.56
C VAL A 158 -3.35 -16.59 -26.30
N GLU A 159 -2.12 -17.11 -26.45
CA GLU A 159 -1.02 -17.20 -25.45
C GLU A 159 -1.44 -17.39 -23.97
N GLY A 160 -2.50 -18.16 -23.72
CA GLY A 160 -3.13 -18.30 -22.40
C GLY A 160 -2.48 -19.27 -21.41
N PRO A 161 -1.74 -20.33 -21.79
CA PRO A 161 -1.49 -21.43 -20.86
C PRO A 161 -0.59 -21.04 -19.69
N THR A 162 0.43 -20.20 -19.88
CA THR A 162 1.34 -19.80 -18.79
C THR A 162 0.65 -18.88 -17.77
N LEU A 163 -0.18 -17.96 -18.23
CA LEU A 163 -0.96 -17.07 -17.36
C LEU A 163 -2.00 -17.84 -16.57
N VAL A 164 -2.72 -18.73 -17.24
CA VAL A 164 -3.74 -19.61 -16.66
C VAL A 164 -3.12 -20.48 -15.55
N GLN A 165 -1.92 -21.03 -15.76
CA GLN A 165 -1.21 -21.78 -14.71
C GLN A 165 -0.80 -20.89 -13.53
N ARG A 166 -0.22 -19.71 -13.77
CA ARG A 166 0.13 -18.78 -12.69
C ARG A 166 -1.09 -18.35 -11.89
N LEU A 167 -2.22 -18.16 -12.55
CA LEU A 167 -3.48 -17.82 -11.89
C LEU A 167 -3.99 -18.96 -11.02
N LYS A 168 -3.89 -20.20 -11.53
CA LYS A 168 -4.22 -21.40 -10.78
C LYS A 168 -3.34 -21.54 -9.53
N GLU A 169 -2.03 -21.35 -9.67
CA GLU A 169 -1.09 -21.36 -8.53
C GLU A 169 -1.52 -20.34 -7.46
N ARG A 170 -1.78 -19.09 -7.85
CA ARG A 170 -2.23 -18.05 -6.90
C ARG A 170 -3.56 -18.38 -6.22
N LEU A 171 -4.51 -18.97 -6.95
CA LEU A 171 -5.78 -19.39 -6.36
C LEU A 171 -5.58 -20.51 -5.33
N LEU A 172 -4.69 -21.47 -5.61
CA LEU A 172 -4.34 -22.52 -4.65
C LEU A 172 -3.66 -21.93 -3.41
N ASP A 173 -2.77 -20.97 -3.59
CA ASP A 173 -2.13 -20.26 -2.47
C ASP A 173 -3.17 -19.52 -1.61
N GLN A 174 -4.17 -18.88 -2.23
CA GLN A 174 -5.27 -18.22 -1.53
C GLN A 174 -6.14 -19.19 -0.75
N GLN A 175 -6.47 -20.35 -1.34
CA GLN A 175 -7.24 -21.40 -0.66
C GLN A 175 -6.49 -21.97 0.54
N GLN A 176 -5.18 -22.24 0.38
CA GLN A 176 -4.34 -22.71 1.47
C GLN A 176 -4.26 -21.66 2.59
N ARG A 177 -4.02 -20.39 2.23
CA ARG A 177 -4.01 -19.29 3.21
C ARG A 177 -5.35 -19.18 3.95
N ALA A 178 -6.47 -19.28 3.24
CA ALA A 178 -7.79 -19.26 3.86
C ALA A 178 -7.98 -20.44 4.83
N ALA A 179 -7.50 -21.63 4.49
CA ALA A 179 -7.54 -22.80 5.37
C ALA A 179 -6.73 -22.57 6.65
N ASP A 180 -5.52 -22.02 6.52
CA ASP A 180 -4.64 -21.72 7.66
C ASP A 180 -5.28 -20.66 8.58
N VAL A 181 -5.88 -19.61 8.00
CA VAL A 181 -6.62 -18.58 8.75
C VAL A 181 -7.85 -19.16 9.43
N ALA A 182 -8.62 -20.03 8.76
CA ALA A 182 -9.78 -20.70 9.36
C ALA A 182 -9.36 -21.53 10.58
N ALA A 183 -8.28 -22.31 10.47
CA ALA A 183 -7.74 -23.09 11.57
C ALA A 183 -7.26 -22.21 12.73
N HIS A 184 -6.63 -21.07 12.43
CA HIS A 184 -6.19 -20.12 13.45
C HIS A 184 -7.38 -19.47 14.18
N LEU A 185 -8.36 -18.95 13.44
CA LEU A 185 -9.58 -18.35 14.02
C LEU A 185 -10.34 -19.36 14.88
N ALA A 186 -10.46 -20.62 14.43
CA ALA A 186 -11.13 -21.67 15.19
C ALA A 186 -10.45 -22.00 16.53
N SER A 187 -9.15 -21.71 16.67
CA SER A 187 -8.40 -21.97 17.91
C SER A 187 -8.61 -20.90 19.00
N ASP A 188 -9.10 -19.71 18.62
CA ASP A 188 -9.35 -18.59 19.54
C ASP A 188 -10.86 -18.37 19.73
N PRO A 189 -11.42 -18.57 20.94
CA PRO A 189 -12.84 -18.37 21.20
C PRO A 189 -13.40 -16.99 20.81
N ALA A 190 -12.57 -15.93 20.87
CA ALA A 190 -13.00 -14.58 20.52
C ALA A 190 -13.22 -14.40 19.01
N SER A 191 -12.50 -15.16 18.18
CA SER A 191 -12.52 -15.03 16.73
C SER A 191 -13.05 -16.28 16.00
N ALA A 192 -13.34 -17.37 16.73
CA ALA A 192 -13.88 -18.63 16.23
C ALA A 192 -15.16 -18.47 15.40
N ARG A 193 -15.95 -17.44 15.70
CA ARG A 193 -17.13 -17.08 14.90
C ARG A 193 -16.79 -16.73 13.45
N SER A 194 -15.62 -16.17 13.18
CA SER A 194 -15.25 -15.82 11.80
C SER A 194 -14.70 -17.01 11.00
N ALA A 195 -14.38 -18.14 11.64
CA ALA A 195 -13.75 -19.29 10.98
C ALA A 195 -14.56 -19.86 9.79
N PRO A 196 -15.91 -20.00 9.85
CA PRO A 196 -16.70 -20.49 8.73
C PRO A 196 -16.60 -19.62 7.47
N LEU A 197 -16.33 -18.32 7.61
CA LEU A 197 -16.13 -17.43 6.46
C LEU A 197 -14.91 -17.86 5.64
N PHE A 198 -13.82 -18.28 6.27
CA PHE A 198 -12.62 -18.72 5.57
C PHE A 198 -12.67 -20.20 5.19
N GLU A 199 -13.38 -21.02 5.97
CA GLU A 199 -13.68 -22.40 5.58
C GLU A 199 -14.44 -22.45 4.25
N SER A 200 -15.35 -21.49 4.00
CA SER A 200 -16.03 -21.42 2.69
C SER A 200 -15.09 -21.17 1.52
N VAL A 201 -14.10 -20.29 1.70
CA VAL A 201 -13.07 -20.01 0.70
C VAL A 201 -12.14 -21.21 0.52
N ALA A 202 -11.77 -21.88 1.60
CA ALA A 202 -10.85 -23.03 1.60
C ALA A 202 -11.47 -24.31 1.02
N SER A 203 -12.74 -24.58 1.34
CA SER A 203 -13.43 -25.83 1.00
C SER A 203 -13.98 -25.87 -0.42
N ALA A 204 -14.15 -24.72 -1.05
CA ALA A 204 -14.61 -24.61 -2.43
C ALA A 204 -13.49 -25.05 -3.41
N ALA A 205 -13.08 -26.31 -3.37
CA ALA A 205 -12.17 -26.82 -4.40
C ALA A 205 -12.93 -26.86 -5.75
N PRO A 206 -12.29 -26.47 -6.87
CA PRO A 206 -12.85 -26.65 -8.20
C PRO A 206 -12.88 -28.15 -8.57
N GLN A 207 -13.85 -28.89 -8.02
CA GLN A 207 -13.97 -30.35 -8.13
C GLN A 207 -14.72 -30.81 -9.39
N GLY A 208 -15.21 -29.88 -10.21
CA GLY A 208 -15.82 -30.19 -11.50
C GLY A 208 -14.83 -30.89 -12.44
N THR A 209 -15.10 -32.16 -12.78
CA THR A 209 -14.31 -32.94 -13.75
C THR A 209 -14.57 -32.51 -15.21
N GLY A 210 -15.61 -31.71 -15.44
CA GLY A 210 -15.92 -31.08 -16.72
C GLY A 210 -15.63 -29.59 -16.73
N GLY A 211 -15.47 -29.01 -17.92
CA GLY A 211 -15.41 -27.56 -18.12
C GLY A 211 -14.01 -26.97 -18.28
N THR A 212 -13.98 -25.72 -18.74
CA THR A 212 -12.73 -24.95 -18.87
C THR A 212 -12.25 -24.47 -17.48
N LEU A 213 -11.03 -23.92 -17.38
CA LEU A 213 -10.56 -23.43 -16.08
C LEU A 213 -11.42 -22.26 -15.61
N SER A 214 -11.78 -21.36 -16.52
CA SER A 214 -12.63 -20.22 -16.19
C SER A 214 -13.99 -20.64 -15.62
N GLU A 215 -14.61 -21.68 -16.15
CA GLU A 215 -15.87 -22.24 -15.65
C GLU A 215 -15.73 -22.74 -14.21
N ARG A 216 -14.67 -23.49 -13.92
CA ARG A 216 -14.37 -23.97 -12.56
C ARG A 216 -14.10 -22.83 -11.56
N ILE A 217 -13.42 -21.77 -11.98
CA ILE A 217 -13.20 -20.59 -11.12
C ILE A 217 -14.51 -19.84 -10.88
N ALA A 218 -15.37 -19.74 -11.90
CA ALA A 218 -16.68 -19.11 -11.76
C ALA A 218 -17.59 -19.90 -10.81
N GLU A 219 -17.61 -21.23 -10.91
CA GLU A 219 -18.33 -22.13 -10.00
C GLU A 219 -17.81 -21.99 -8.56
N HIS A 220 -16.48 -21.96 -8.38
CA HIS A 220 -15.86 -21.69 -7.09
C HIS A 220 -16.31 -20.34 -6.51
N ALA A 221 -16.26 -19.27 -7.30
CA ALA A 221 -16.66 -17.94 -6.85
C ALA A 221 -18.14 -17.85 -6.47
N ALA A 222 -19.01 -18.55 -7.22
CA ALA A 222 -20.43 -18.67 -6.90
C ALA A 222 -20.62 -19.42 -5.57
N SER A 223 -19.97 -20.57 -5.40
CA SER A 223 -20.04 -21.36 -4.18
C SER A 223 -19.58 -20.59 -2.95
N VAL A 224 -18.48 -19.83 -3.04
CA VAL A 224 -18.02 -18.96 -1.96
C VAL A 224 -19.07 -17.89 -1.64
N THR A 225 -19.65 -17.26 -2.65
CA THR A 225 -20.66 -16.20 -2.44
C THR A 225 -21.92 -16.76 -1.77
N ASP A 226 -22.40 -17.93 -2.19
CA ASP A 226 -23.56 -18.60 -1.61
C ASP A 226 -23.32 -19.02 -0.16
N GLN A 227 -22.13 -19.56 0.15
CA GLN A 227 -21.77 -19.94 1.51
C GLN A 227 -21.62 -18.73 2.43
N VAL A 228 -21.01 -17.64 1.95
CA VAL A 228 -20.92 -16.37 2.70
C VAL A 228 -22.31 -15.79 2.95
N ALA A 229 -23.21 -15.86 1.97
CA ALA A 229 -24.60 -15.45 2.15
C ALA A 229 -25.33 -16.31 3.19
N ALA A 230 -25.14 -17.62 3.17
CA ALA A 230 -25.71 -18.53 4.18
C ALA A 230 -25.20 -18.23 5.60
N VAL A 231 -23.90 -17.94 5.75
CA VAL A 231 -23.33 -17.49 7.03
C VAL A 231 -23.97 -16.17 7.46
N ALA A 232 -24.14 -15.21 6.55
CA ALA A 232 -24.79 -13.94 6.84
C ALA A 232 -26.23 -14.11 7.34
N GLU A 233 -27.01 -14.97 6.68
CA GLU A 233 -28.38 -15.30 7.07
C GLU A 233 -28.44 -15.98 8.45
N GLN A 234 -27.53 -16.92 8.71
CA GLN A 234 -27.43 -17.55 10.03
C GLN A 234 -27.14 -16.49 11.11
N ARG A 235 -26.27 -15.53 10.85
CA ARG A 235 -25.96 -14.46 11.82
C ARG A 235 -27.10 -13.49 12.02
N ALA A 236 -27.83 -13.16 10.97
CA ALA A 236 -29.04 -12.36 11.08
C ALA A 236 -30.13 -13.04 11.93
N GLN A 237 -30.17 -14.38 11.97
CA GLN A 237 -31.09 -15.15 12.81
C GLN A 237 -30.61 -15.29 14.26
N GLU A 238 -29.29 -15.43 14.48
CA GLU A 238 -28.70 -15.58 15.82
C GLU A 238 -28.64 -14.28 16.59
N GLN A 239 -28.47 -13.14 15.91
CA GLN A 239 -28.53 -11.84 16.54
C GLN A 239 -30.00 -11.60 16.92
N PRO A 240 -30.37 -11.72 18.21
CA PRO A 240 -31.73 -11.43 18.62
C PRO A 240 -31.99 -10.03 18.13
N ALA A 241 -33.13 -9.79 17.48
CA ALA A 241 -33.55 -8.43 17.17
C ALA A 241 -33.52 -7.67 18.49
N GLU A 242 -32.42 -6.96 18.75
CA GLU A 242 -32.42 -5.95 19.79
C GLU A 242 -33.64 -5.13 19.42
N PRO A 243 -34.63 -5.02 20.31
CA PRO A 243 -35.81 -4.23 20.04
C PRO A 243 -35.24 -2.88 19.65
N VAL A 244 -35.30 -2.59 18.35
CA VAL A 244 -34.92 -1.29 17.81
C VAL A 244 -35.91 -0.41 18.53
N GLU A 245 -35.47 0.20 19.65
CA GLU A 245 -36.27 1.18 20.34
C GLU A 245 -36.70 2.11 19.22
N PRO A 246 -38.00 2.20 18.91
CA PRO A 246 -38.47 2.92 17.76
C PRO A 246 -37.93 4.33 17.94
N ALA A 247 -36.87 4.64 17.19
CA ALA A 247 -36.15 5.89 17.29
C ALA A 247 -37.22 6.93 17.08
N VAL A 248 -37.50 7.64 18.17
CA VAL A 248 -38.75 8.33 18.43
C VAL A 248 -39.19 9.05 17.17
N ALA A 249 -40.33 8.64 16.61
CA ALA A 249 -41.05 9.30 15.54
C ALA A 249 -41.61 10.67 16.02
N ALA A 250 -40.76 11.51 16.60
CA ALA A 250 -41.06 12.82 17.13
C ALA A 250 -40.08 13.86 16.55
N ALA A 251 -40.00 13.91 15.22
CA ALA A 251 -39.50 15.08 14.50
C ALA A 251 -40.03 15.09 13.05
N GLU A 252 -41.32 14.86 12.84
CA GLU A 252 -42.03 15.52 11.74
C GLU A 252 -42.11 17.02 12.07
N ALA A 253 -40.99 17.73 11.92
CA ALA A 253 -40.98 19.18 11.80
C ALA A 253 -40.64 19.50 10.35
N GLU A 254 -41.58 20.18 9.70
CA GLU A 254 -41.62 20.53 8.28
C GLU A 254 -40.27 20.99 7.69
N PRO A 255 -39.91 20.57 6.46
CA PRO A 255 -38.81 21.18 5.73
C PRO A 255 -39.24 22.58 5.26
N SER A 256 -38.94 23.60 6.09
CA SER A 256 -38.97 24.99 5.68
C SER A 256 -37.94 25.22 4.58
N ALA A 257 -38.44 25.41 3.36
CA ALA A 257 -37.66 25.79 2.20
C ALA A 257 -37.03 27.19 2.40
N ALA A 258 -35.74 27.24 2.70
CA ALA A 258 -34.93 28.45 2.61
C ALA A 258 -33.82 28.23 1.55
N PRO A 259 -33.63 29.18 0.61
CA PRO A 259 -32.65 29.06 -0.46
C PRO A 259 -31.23 29.20 0.08
N VAL A 260 -30.35 28.31 -0.37
CA VAL A 260 -28.91 28.31 -0.08
C VAL A 260 -28.26 29.55 -0.71
N ALA A 261 -28.13 30.61 0.09
CA ALA A 261 -27.26 31.73 -0.21
C ALA A 261 -25.81 31.33 0.09
N ALA A 262 -24.94 31.52 -0.90
CA ALA A 262 -23.51 31.27 -0.84
C ALA A 262 -22.86 31.99 0.36
N ALA A 263 -22.45 31.22 1.37
CA ALA A 263 -21.64 31.72 2.47
C ALA A 263 -20.18 31.85 2.02
N ARG A 264 -19.73 33.10 1.89
CA ARG A 264 -18.33 33.49 1.84
C ARG A 264 -17.63 32.98 3.10
N VAL A 265 -16.52 32.26 2.91
CA VAL A 265 -15.62 31.85 3.99
C VAL A 265 -14.65 33.00 4.24
N ASP A 266 -14.83 33.69 5.36
CA ASP A 266 -13.83 34.59 5.94
C ASP A 266 -12.72 33.77 6.62
N PRO A 267 -11.43 34.00 6.30
CA PRO A 267 -10.33 33.32 6.98
C PRO A 267 -10.07 33.96 8.35
N ALA A 268 -10.62 33.36 9.40
CA ALA A 268 -10.30 33.70 10.78
C ALA A 268 -8.90 33.18 11.19
N LYS A 269 -8.07 34.15 11.55
CA LYS A 269 -6.81 34.11 12.30
C LYS A 269 -6.71 32.97 13.33
N PRO A 270 -5.69 32.07 13.26
CA PRO A 270 -5.48 31.08 14.30
C PRO A 270 -4.86 31.74 15.53
N ALA A 271 -5.58 31.69 16.65
CA ALA A 271 -5.06 31.97 17.97
C ALA A 271 -4.13 30.82 18.39
N ALA A 272 -2.93 31.18 18.81
CA ALA A 272 -1.93 30.27 19.36
C ALA A 272 -2.46 29.68 20.68
N ALA A 273 -2.85 28.41 20.64
CA ALA A 273 -3.06 27.60 21.84
C ALA A 273 -1.69 27.03 22.27
N GLU A 274 -1.18 27.61 23.35
CA GLU A 274 0.04 27.22 24.04
C GLU A 274 -0.15 25.83 24.66
N ALA A 275 0.55 24.83 24.12
CA ALA A 275 0.55 23.48 24.66
C ALA A 275 1.31 23.45 26.00
N PRO A 276 0.78 22.79 27.05
CA PRO A 276 1.45 22.67 28.33
C PRO A 276 2.74 21.85 28.20
N ARG A 277 3.85 22.42 28.70
CA ARG A 277 5.15 21.76 28.79
C ARG A 277 5.05 20.56 29.74
N PRO A 278 5.59 19.38 29.38
CA PRO A 278 5.72 18.27 30.32
C PRO A 278 6.77 18.61 31.37
N GLU A 279 6.36 18.63 32.64
CA GLU A 279 7.28 18.75 33.78
C GLU A 279 8.23 17.54 33.84
N PRO A 280 9.51 17.76 34.19
CA PRO A 280 10.44 16.67 34.45
C PRO A 280 10.03 15.93 35.73
N ARG A 281 9.61 14.66 35.57
CA ARG A 281 9.37 13.74 36.68
C ARG A 281 10.60 13.68 37.59
N ARG A 282 10.43 14.11 38.84
CA ARG A 282 11.38 13.87 39.93
C ARG A 282 11.54 12.35 40.11
N PRO A 283 12.76 11.84 40.31
CA PRO A 283 12.96 10.47 40.75
C PRO A 283 12.39 10.33 42.17
N GLU A 284 11.32 9.55 42.30
CA GLU A 284 10.81 9.14 43.61
C GLU A 284 11.90 8.36 44.34
N ALA A 285 12.12 8.77 45.58
CA ALA A 285 13.05 8.15 46.48
C ALA A 285 12.68 6.67 46.67
N VAL A 286 13.67 5.83 46.43
CA VAL A 286 13.69 4.40 46.71
C VAL A 286 13.20 4.18 48.15
N GLY A 287 11.97 3.68 48.26
CA GLY A 287 11.38 3.25 49.51
C GLY A 287 12.25 2.18 50.16
N ALA A 288 12.44 2.34 51.46
CA ALA A 288 13.27 1.50 52.30
C ALA A 288 12.96 0.01 52.09
N VAL A 289 14.03 -0.74 51.84
CA VAL A 289 14.07 -2.20 51.90
C VAL A 289 13.73 -2.61 53.34
N THR A 290 12.49 -3.01 53.56
CA THR A 290 12.10 -3.77 54.75
C THR A 290 12.75 -5.14 54.65
N LEU A 291 13.79 -5.35 55.46
CA LEU A 291 14.37 -6.66 55.70
C LEU A 291 13.27 -7.60 56.23
N PRO A 292 12.98 -8.72 55.56
CA PRO A 292 12.06 -9.71 56.10
C PRO A 292 12.68 -10.30 57.37
N GLU A 293 11.90 -10.32 58.45
CA GLU A 293 12.29 -11.00 59.68
C GLU A 293 12.56 -12.50 59.41
N PRO A 294 13.52 -13.11 60.14
CA PRO A 294 13.85 -14.51 60.01
C PRO A 294 12.73 -15.38 60.62
N THR A 295 11.70 -15.65 59.81
CA THR A 295 10.65 -16.60 60.17
C THR A 295 11.23 -18.01 60.15
N THR A 296 11.39 -18.55 61.36
CA THR A 296 11.18 -19.94 61.79
C THR A 296 11.71 -21.06 60.89
N ALA A 297 12.69 -21.80 61.45
CA ALA A 297 13.23 -23.06 60.98
C ALA A 297 12.26 -23.90 60.12
N ALA A 298 12.47 -23.86 58.80
CA ALA A 298 11.83 -24.76 57.86
C ALA A 298 12.35 -26.18 58.11
N GLU A 299 11.44 -27.10 58.38
CA GLU A 299 11.72 -28.53 58.42
C GLU A 299 12.44 -28.95 57.12
N PRO A 300 13.43 -29.86 57.21
CA PRO A 300 14.14 -30.34 56.04
C PRO A 300 13.14 -31.08 55.13
N ALA A 301 12.76 -30.42 54.03
CA ALA A 301 12.01 -31.05 52.94
C ALA A 301 12.68 -32.39 52.58
N SER A 302 11.85 -33.43 52.51
CA SER A 302 12.29 -34.81 52.29
C SER A 302 13.13 -34.91 51.00
N GLY A 303 14.07 -35.85 50.95
CA GLY A 303 14.97 -36.02 49.80
C GLY A 303 14.24 -36.18 48.45
N ASP A 304 13.01 -36.70 48.49
CA ASP A 304 12.18 -36.92 47.30
C ASP A 304 11.67 -35.62 46.66
N ASP A 305 11.44 -34.56 47.45
CA ASP A 305 10.94 -33.29 46.93
C ASP A 305 12.01 -32.54 46.15
N ARG A 306 13.27 -32.62 46.58
CA ARG A 306 14.42 -31.99 45.88
C ARG A 306 14.71 -32.66 44.54
N ALA A 307 14.56 -33.98 44.45
CA ALA A 307 14.73 -34.71 43.20
C ALA A 307 13.68 -34.30 42.16
N ARG A 308 12.40 -34.20 42.57
CA ARG A 308 11.30 -33.75 41.71
C ARG A 308 11.46 -32.30 41.26
N GLU A 309 11.96 -31.43 42.13
CA GLU A 309 12.22 -30.03 41.76
C GLU A 309 13.37 -29.90 40.74
N ALA A 310 14.43 -30.71 40.89
CA ALA A 310 15.53 -30.76 39.92
C ALA A 310 15.07 -31.24 38.54
N GLU A 311 14.24 -32.29 38.48
CA GLU A 311 13.66 -32.78 37.22
C GLU A 311 12.77 -31.73 36.53
N ARG A 312 11.93 -31.01 37.28
CA ARG A 312 11.10 -29.92 36.74
C ARG A 312 11.95 -28.80 36.15
N ARG A 313 12.99 -28.37 36.86
CA ARG A 313 13.93 -27.35 36.35
C ARG A 313 14.64 -27.80 35.08
N GLN A 314 15.00 -29.08 34.98
CA GLN A 314 15.62 -29.63 33.78
C GLN A 314 14.64 -29.70 32.60
N GLN A 315 13.38 -30.07 32.84
CA GLN A 315 12.32 -30.04 31.82
C GLN A 315 12.01 -28.62 31.35
N ASP A 316 11.92 -27.65 32.27
CA ASP A 316 11.67 -26.24 31.92
C ASP A 316 12.83 -25.65 31.11
N ALA A 317 14.08 -25.98 31.47
CA ALA A 317 15.26 -25.56 30.71
C ALA A 317 15.27 -26.16 29.29
N ALA A 318 14.91 -27.44 29.15
CA ALA A 318 14.81 -28.09 27.85
C ALA A 318 13.70 -27.47 26.98
N ARG A 319 12.54 -27.15 27.57
CA ARG A 319 11.44 -26.47 26.89
C ARG A 319 11.84 -25.07 26.41
N GLN A 320 12.48 -24.27 27.27
CA GLN A 320 12.97 -22.95 26.89
C GLN A 320 14.01 -23.01 25.76
N ALA A 321 14.90 -24.00 25.77
CA ALA A 321 15.87 -24.20 24.69
C ALA A 321 15.18 -24.56 23.36
N ALA A 322 14.15 -25.40 23.40
CA ALA A 322 13.36 -25.77 22.22
C ALA A 322 12.58 -24.56 21.65
N GLU A 323 11.96 -23.75 22.52
CA GLU A 323 11.23 -22.53 22.12
C GLU A 323 12.17 -21.50 21.49
N ARG A 324 13.37 -21.29 22.04
CA ARG A 324 14.40 -20.41 21.43
C ARG A 324 14.83 -20.92 20.05
N GLY A 325 15.08 -22.23 19.92
CA GLY A 325 15.45 -22.83 18.63
C GLY A 325 14.34 -22.72 17.58
N ALA A 326 13.07 -22.80 17.98
CA ALA A 326 11.94 -22.58 17.09
C ALA A 326 11.86 -21.12 16.61
N ALA A 327 12.00 -20.17 17.54
CA ALA A 327 12.00 -18.74 17.23
C ALA A 327 13.14 -18.33 16.28
N GLU A 328 14.34 -18.91 16.47
CA GLU A 328 15.48 -18.64 15.60
C GLU A 328 15.26 -19.17 14.17
N ARG A 329 14.72 -20.38 14.01
CA ARG A 329 14.36 -20.93 12.69
C ARG A 329 13.28 -20.12 11.99
N GLU A 330 12.30 -19.61 12.73
CA GLU A 330 11.26 -18.73 12.18
C GLU A 330 11.86 -17.40 11.70
N ALA A 331 12.78 -16.81 12.47
CA ALA A 331 13.49 -15.61 12.08
C ALA A 331 14.35 -15.82 10.82
N GLU A 332 15.03 -16.97 10.70
CA GLU A 332 15.77 -17.33 9.50
C GLU A 332 14.86 -17.52 8.27
N ARG A 333 13.70 -18.16 8.43
CA ARG A 333 12.71 -18.28 7.35
C ARG A 333 12.23 -16.91 6.86
N LYS A 334 11.88 -16.01 7.77
CA LYS A 334 11.47 -14.63 7.43
C LYS A 334 12.59 -13.86 6.72
N ARG A 335 13.85 -14.03 7.13
CA ARG A 335 15.01 -13.44 6.44
C ARG A 335 15.22 -14.01 5.03
N ALA A 336 15.04 -15.32 4.85
CA ALA A 336 15.16 -15.95 3.54
C ALA A 336 14.02 -15.51 2.59
N GLU A 337 12.81 -15.37 3.11
CA GLU A 337 11.65 -14.91 2.33
C GLU A 337 11.80 -13.45 1.91
N THR A 338 12.21 -12.56 2.83
CA THR A 338 12.50 -11.16 2.50
C THR A 338 13.64 -11.01 1.49
N ALA A 339 14.66 -11.87 1.53
CA ALA A 339 15.72 -11.89 0.52
C ALA A 339 15.19 -12.29 -0.87
N ARG A 340 14.34 -13.33 -0.96
CA ARG A 340 13.70 -13.73 -2.24
C ARG A 340 12.82 -12.62 -2.81
N GLN A 341 12.01 -11.97 -1.96
CA GLN A 341 11.19 -10.83 -2.38
C GLN A 341 12.04 -9.67 -2.92
N ALA A 342 13.22 -9.43 -2.34
CA ALA A 342 14.15 -8.40 -2.82
C ALA A 342 14.77 -8.76 -4.19
N GLU A 343 15.07 -10.04 -4.44
CA GLU A 343 15.54 -10.53 -5.74
C GLU A 343 14.47 -10.36 -6.82
N ASP A 344 13.22 -10.77 -6.54
CA ASP A 344 12.08 -10.61 -7.44
C ASP A 344 11.80 -9.14 -7.77
N ALA A 345 11.91 -8.25 -6.77
CA ALA A 345 11.79 -6.81 -6.98
C ALA A 345 12.90 -6.27 -7.91
N GLY A 346 14.12 -6.78 -7.79
CA GLY A 346 15.25 -6.43 -8.67
C GLY A 346 14.99 -6.83 -10.12
N ASP A 347 14.47 -8.03 -10.36
CA ASP A 347 14.12 -8.50 -11.70
C ASP A 347 12.94 -7.75 -12.31
N PHE A 348 11.95 -7.35 -11.49
CA PHE A 348 10.90 -6.45 -11.93
C PHE A 348 11.45 -5.09 -12.39
N GLN A 349 12.37 -4.49 -11.63
CA GLN A 349 13.01 -3.22 -12.01
C GLN A 349 13.80 -3.33 -13.32
N LYS A 350 14.50 -4.44 -13.55
CA LYS A 350 15.19 -4.69 -14.83
C LYS A 350 14.20 -4.77 -16.00
N LYS A 351 13.10 -5.52 -15.85
CA LYS A 351 12.05 -5.61 -16.86
C LYS A 351 11.41 -4.25 -17.13
N LEU A 352 11.17 -3.45 -16.09
CA LEU A 352 10.63 -2.10 -16.21
C LEU A 352 11.60 -1.17 -16.98
N ALA A 353 12.90 -1.27 -16.68
CA ALA A 353 13.93 -0.52 -17.39
C ALA A 353 14.02 -0.93 -18.87
N GLU A 354 13.90 -2.22 -19.19
CA GLU A 354 13.86 -2.72 -20.56
C GLU A 354 12.61 -2.21 -21.30
N LEU A 355 11.43 -2.29 -20.66
CA LEU A 355 10.18 -1.78 -21.21
C LEU A 355 10.29 -0.28 -21.51
N ARG A 356 10.88 0.49 -20.59
CA ARG A 356 11.13 1.93 -20.79
C ARG A 356 12.06 2.19 -21.98
N ARG A 357 13.11 1.39 -22.18
CA ARG A 357 13.98 1.51 -23.37
C ARG A 357 13.21 1.22 -24.66
N LYS A 358 12.43 0.14 -24.69
CA LYS A 358 11.58 -0.23 -25.84
C LYS A 358 10.58 0.88 -26.17
N PHE A 359 9.95 1.45 -25.16
CA PHE A 359 9.01 2.56 -25.31
C PHE A 359 9.70 3.82 -25.88
N LEU A 360 10.86 4.21 -25.34
CA LEU A 360 11.63 5.34 -25.86
C LEU A 360 12.08 5.12 -27.32
N ALA A 361 12.49 3.91 -27.68
CA ALA A 361 12.85 3.56 -29.05
C ALA A 361 11.63 3.67 -29.99
N ALA A 362 10.45 3.22 -29.56
CA ALA A 362 9.21 3.38 -30.32
C ALA A 362 8.84 4.86 -30.53
N LEU A 363 9.02 5.70 -29.51
CA LEU A 363 8.79 7.15 -29.65
C LEU A 363 9.73 7.80 -30.66
N GLU A 364 11.01 7.42 -30.70
CA GLU A 364 11.95 7.92 -31.70
C GLU A 364 11.58 7.45 -33.11
N GLN A 365 11.11 6.21 -33.29
CA GLN A 365 10.59 5.75 -34.58
C GLN A 365 9.38 6.57 -35.05
N ILE A 366 8.46 6.91 -34.14
CA ILE A 366 7.30 7.76 -34.47
C ILE A 366 7.77 9.15 -34.91
N LYS A 367 8.71 9.76 -34.17
CA LYS A 367 9.28 11.07 -34.55
C LYS A 367 9.98 11.01 -35.90
N GLN A 368 10.70 9.93 -36.20
CA GLN A 368 11.38 9.78 -37.48
C GLN A 368 10.38 9.66 -38.64
N LYS A 369 9.34 8.84 -38.50
CA LYS A 369 8.26 8.77 -39.49
C LYS A 369 7.56 10.11 -39.70
N GLN A 370 7.39 10.91 -38.65
CA GLN A 370 6.82 12.26 -38.77
C GLN A 370 7.73 13.21 -39.56
N ARG A 371 9.06 13.13 -39.39
CA ARG A 371 10.01 13.91 -40.20
C ARG A 371 9.98 13.48 -41.67
N GLU A 372 10.01 12.17 -41.93
CA GLU A 372 9.92 11.63 -43.29
C GLU A 372 8.62 12.06 -43.99
N ALA A 373 7.49 12.03 -43.27
CA ALA A 373 6.22 12.51 -43.80
C ALA A 373 6.24 14.02 -44.11
N HIS A 374 6.92 14.83 -43.29
CA HIS A 374 7.08 16.26 -43.52
C HIS A 374 7.95 16.54 -44.75
N ASP A 375 9.10 15.88 -44.88
CA ASP A 375 10.01 16.03 -46.02
C ASP A 375 9.36 15.55 -47.33
N ALA A 376 8.56 14.49 -47.27
CA ALA A 376 7.75 14.01 -48.39
C ALA A 376 6.69 15.04 -48.83
N ALA A 377 6.06 15.74 -47.89
CA ALA A 377 5.10 16.79 -48.19
C ALA A 377 5.78 18.02 -48.85
N ASP A 378 6.96 18.41 -48.38
CA ASP A 378 7.73 19.52 -48.95
C ASP A 378 8.22 19.21 -50.37
N THR A 379 8.75 18.00 -50.61
CA THR A 379 9.17 17.56 -51.95
C THR A 379 8.00 17.45 -52.94
N ALA A 380 6.82 17.03 -52.49
CA ALA A 380 5.60 17.04 -53.31
C ALA A 380 5.19 18.48 -53.70
N LYS A 381 5.33 19.43 -52.77
CA LYS A 381 5.03 20.85 -53.00
C LYS A 381 6.00 21.49 -53.99
N GLU A 382 7.28 21.13 -53.98
CA GLU A 382 8.25 21.58 -54.98
C GLU A 382 7.97 21.00 -56.37
N ARG A 383 7.61 19.71 -56.46
CA ARG A 383 7.24 19.08 -57.75
C ARG A 383 5.99 19.73 -58.36
N GLY A 384 5.00 20.07 -57.54
CA GLY A 384 3.79 20.76 -57.99
C GLY A 384 4.03 22.17 -58.58
N LYS A 385 5.10 22.87 -58.20
CA LYS A 385 5.45 24.16 -58.79
C LYS A 385 6.09 24.06 -60.18
N LYS A 386 6.61 22.89 -60.56
CA LYS A 386 7.36 22.68 -61.81
C LYS A 386 6.52 22.12 -62.96
N THR A 387 5.24 21.84 -62.76
CA THR A 387 4.36 21.48 -63.89
C THR A 387 4.20 22.71 -64.79
N PRO A 388 4.71 22.68 -66.04
CA PRO A 388 4.59 23.79 -66.95
C PRO A 388 3.11 24.08 -67.17
N SER A 389 2.73 25.35 -67.02
CA SER A 389 1.39 25.83 -67.33
C SER A 389 1.01 25.32 -68.72
N PRO A 390 -0.12 24.61 -68.89
CA PRO A 390 -0.52 24.09 -70.19
C PRO A 390 -0.57 25.25 -71.17
N ALA A 391 0.24 25.15 -72.23
CA ALA A 391 0.33 26.18 -73.25
C ALA A 391 -1.08 26.53 -73.73
N PRO A 392 -1.44 27.82 -73.86
CA PRO A 392 -2.78 28.22 -74.25
C PRO A 392 -3.09 27.59 -75.61
N ASP A 393 -4.07 26.70 -75.60
CA ASP A 393 -4.61 26.04 -76.78
C ASP A 393 -5.09 27.11 -77.76
N LYS A 394 -4.27 27.38 -78.79
CA LYS A 394 -4.60 28.31 -79.86
C LYS A 394 -5.70 27.66 -80.71
N LYS A 395 -6.95 27.81 -80.28
CA LYS A 395 -8.11 27.59 -81.15
C LYS A 395 -8.00 28.53 -82.35
N GLY A 396 -7.71 27.90 -83.49
CA GLY A 396 -7.81 28.51 -84.80
C GLY A 396 -9.25 28.92 -85.11
N ARG A 397 -9.33 30.01 -85.85
CA ARG A 397 -10.53 30.56 -86.50
C ARG A 397 -11.10 29.61 -87.54
#